data_AF-A0A963J461-F1
#
_entry.id   AF-A0A963J461-F1
#
_cell.length_a   1.000
_cell.length_b   1.000
_cell.length_c   1.000
_cell.angle_alpha   90.00
_cell.angle_beta   90.00
_cell.angle_gamma   90.00
#
_symmetry.space_group_name_H-M   'P 1'
#
loop_
_entity.id
_entity.type
_entity.pdbx_description
1 polymer ?
#
loop_
_entity_poly.entity_id
_entity_poly.type
_entity_poly.pdbx_seq_one_letter_code
_entity_poly.pdbx_strand_id
1 'polypeptide(L)'
;SDHRFEQRGLLHVEVGAHGRQVHVIVVHLGLIPGSRVRQVAQLQRFIEREVPPGAPLVVAGDFNDWGLQIKRMLAGFGLYEFDDARAFTYPARLPLAQLDHVYVRGLTPLGLHVPRGRIWWRMSDHLPLIAEFRL
;
A
#
# COMPACT_ATOMS: atom_id res chain seq x y z
N SER A 1 6.67 -8.97 14.31
CA SER A 1 6.52 -7.66 14.96
C SER A 1 7.67 -7.46 15.93
N ASP A 2 8.25 -6.26 15.94
CA ASP A 2 9.34 -5.88 16.85
C ASP A 2 8.83 -5.32 18.20
N HIS A 3 7.51 -5.31 18.43
CA HIS A 3 6.89 -4.87 19.68
C HIS A 3 5.85 -5.87 20.19
N ARG A 4 5.94 -6.23 21.48
CA ARG A 4 5.01 -7.15 22.17
C ARG A 4 3.55 -6.70 22.16
N PHE A 5 3.29 -5.41 21.94
CA PHE A 5 1.95 -4.82 22.03
C PHE A 5 1.32 -4.49 20.67
N GLU A 6 2.03 -4.65 19.56
CA GLU A 6 1.51 -4.29 18.23
C GLU A 6 1.76 -5.42 17.23
N GLN A 7 0.79 -6.33 17.09
CA GLN A 7 0.88 -7.44 16.15
C GLN A 7 0.55 -6.96 14.73
N ARG A 8 1.58 -6.48 14.02
CA ARG A 8 1.46 -6.15 12.59
C ARG A 8 1.58 -7.41 11.75
N GLY A 9 0.60 -7.61 10.86
CA GLY A 9 0.54 -8.69 9.89
C GLY A 9 0.19 -8.16 8.50
N LEU A 10 -0.03 -9.09 7.58
CA LEU A 10 -0.60 -8.82 6.26
C LEU A 10 -1.86 -9.67 6.09
N LEU A 11 -2.80 -9.18 5.30
CA LEU A 11 -3.94 -9.96 4.81
C LEU A 11 -3.78 -10.14 3.31
N HIS A 12 -3.87 -11.38 2.83
CA HIS A 12 -3.86 -11.69 1.41
C HIS A 12 -5.19 -12.32 1.02
N VAL A 13 -5.80 -11.79 -0.03
CA VAL A 13 -7.01 -12.34 -0.66
C VAL A 13 -6.83 -12.44 -2.17
N GLU A 14 -7.55 -13.36 -2.79
CA GLU A 14 -7.72 -13.42 -4.24
C GLU A 14 -9.09 -12.89 -4.63
N VAL A 15 -9.12 -11.92 -5.53
CA VAL A 15 -10.35 -11.27 -6.00
C VAL A 15 -10.53 -11.59 -7.47
N GLY A 16 -11.68 -12.19 -7.81
CA GLY A 16 -12.08 -12.36 -9.20
C GLY A 16 -12.63 -11.04 -9.76
N ALA A 17 -11.99 -10.49 -10.79
CA ALA A 17 -12.41 -9.27 -11.46
C ALA A 17 -12.20 -9.37 -12.97
N HIS A 18 -13.22 -9.04 -13.76
CA HIS A 18 -13.18 -9.08 -15.23
C HIS A 18 -12.64 -10.41 -15.80
N GLY A 19 -12.99 -11.54 -15.18
CA GLY A 19 -12.54 -12.87 -15.59
C GLY A 19 -11.08 -13.21 -15.25
N ARG A 20 -10.39 -12.39 -14.46
CA ARG A 20 -9.01 -12.62 -13.99
C ARG A 20 -8.95 -12.64 -12.47
N GLN A 21 -8.06 -13.45 -11.91
CA GLN A 21 -7.72 -13.41 -10.50
C GLN A 21 -6.72 -12.29 -10.22
N VAL A 22 -7.01 -11.50 -9.20
CA VAL A 22 -6.14 -10.42 -8.70
C VAL A 22 -5.77 -10.72 -7.26
N HIS A 23 -4.48 -10.80 -6.97
CA HIS A 23 -3.99 -10.92 -5.61
C HIS A 23 -4.01 -9.55 -4.95
N VAL A 24 -4.63 -9.43 -3.79
CA VAL A 24 -4.66 -8.18 -3.02
C VAL A 24 -4.05 -8.44 -1.65
N ILE A 25 -3.00 -7.70 -1.32
CA ILE A 25 -2.33 -7.76 -0.04
C ILE A 25 -2.52 -6.42 0.68
N VAL A 26 -3.09 -6.47 1.89
CA VAL A 26 -3.24 -5.30 2.75
C VAL A 26 -2.18 -5.31 3.84
N VAL A 27 -1.51 -4.18 4.03
CA VAL A 27 -0.45 -4.01 5.02
C VAL A 27 -0.71 -2.82 5.95
N HIS A 28 -0.16 -2.88 7.16
CA HIS A 28 0.01 -1.73 8.02
C HIS A 28 1.37 -1.85 8.69
N LEU A 29 2.34 -1.07 8.22
CA LEU A 29 3.73 -1.16 8.69
C LEU A 29 3.94 -0.40 10.00
N GLY A 30 4.94 -0.82 10.77
CA GLY A 30 5.25 -0.20 12.05
C GLY A 30 5.87 1.19 11.91
N LEU A 31 5.80 1.98 12.98
CA LEU A 31 6.32 3.35 13.00
C LEU A 31 7.86 3.43 13.00
N ILE A 32 8.54 2.36 13.42
CA ILE A 32 10.01 2.32 13.48
C ILE A 32 10.60 2.04 12.09
N PRO A 33 11.47 2.91 11.54
CA PRO A 33 12.04 2.71 10.20
C PRO A 33 12.70 1.35 9.99
N GLY A 34 13.48 0.89 10.98
CA GLY A 34 14.12 -0.44 10.92
C GLY A 34 13.11 -1.61 10.89
N SER A 35 11.96 -1.47 11.57
CA SER A 35 10.88 -2.46 11.50
C SER A 35 10.25 -2.48 10.11
N ARG A 36 9.97 -1.30 9.52
CA ARG A 36 9.38 -1.21 8.17
C ARG A 36 10.21 -1.96 7.13
N VAL A 37 11.53 -1.78 7.16
CA VAL A 37 12.45 -2.49 6.25
C VAL A 37 12.34 -4.01 6.41
N ARG A 38 12.33 -4.51 7.66
CA ARG A 38 12.16 -5.94 7.92
C ARG A 38 10.80 -6.46 7.47
N GLN A 39 9.73 -5.69 7.70
CA GLN A 39 8.37 -6.04 7.29
C GLN A 39 8.22 -6.06 5.77
N VAL A 40 8.82 -5.11 5.05
CA VAL A 40 8.82 -5.13 3.57
C VAL A 40 9.63 -6.29 3.03
N ALA A 41 10.76 -6.64 3.63
CA ALA A 41 11.49 -7.85 3.26
C ALA A 41 10.68 -9.13 3.53
N GLN A 42 9.89 -9.17 4.60
CA GLN A 42 8.95 -10.28 4.88
C GLN A 42 7.81 -10.32 3.85
N LEU A 43 7.26 -9.17 3.47
CA LEU A 43 6.25 -9.05 2.42
C LEU A 43 6.77 -9.57 1.09
N GLN A 44 8.00 -9.20 0.68
CA GLN A 44 8.62 -9.71 -0.55
C GLN A 44 8.69 -11.24 -0.54
N ARG A 45 9.23 -11.84 0.54
CA ARG A 45 9.27 -13.30 0.70
C ARG A 45 7.89 -13.96 0.72
N PHE A 46 6.89 -13.28 1.25
CA PHE A 46 5.51 -13.75 1.19
C PHE A 46 5.00 -13.76 -0.26
N ILE A 47 5.19 -12.66 -1.00
CA ILE A 47 4.76 -12.56 -2.41
C ILE A 47 5.46 -13.61 -3.27
N GLU A 48 6.77 -13.84 -3.10
CA GLU A 48 7.51 -14.88 -3.84
C GLU A 48 6.92 -16.27 -3.65
N ARG A 49 6.42 -16.56 -2.45
CA ARG A 49 5.90 -17.88 -2.08
C ARG A 49 4.44 -18.08 -2.47
N GLU A 50 3.62 -17.04 -2.31
CA GLU A 50 2.15 -17.16 -2.35
C GLU A 50 1.51 -16.56 -3.62
N VAL A 51 2.25 -15.74 -4.39
CA VAL A 51 1.69 -15.07 -5.57
C VAL A 51 2.45 -15.53 -6.82
N PRO A 52 1.77 -16.15 -7.81
CA PRO A 52 2.43 -16.60 -9.03
C PRO A 52 3.20 -15.46 -9.74
N PRO A 53 4.37 -15.77 -10.32
CA PRO A 53 5.10 -14.79 -11.13
C PRO A 53 4.21 -14.23 -12.26
N GLY A 54 4.16 -12.90 -12.38
CA GLY A 54 3.36 -12.22 -13.40
C GLY A 54 1.86 -12.11 -13.11
N ALA A 55 1.34 -12.72 -12.03
CA ALA A 55 -0.06 -12.53 -11.64
C ALA A 55 -0.33 -11.06 -11.25
N PRO A 56 -1.51 -10.50 -11.61
CA PRO A 56 -1.94 -9.18 -11.14
C PRO A 56 -1.94 -9.13 -9.61
N LEU A 57 -1.23 -8.15 -9.07
CA LEU A 57 -1.04 -7.97 -7.64
C LEU A 57 -1.23 -6.51 -7.27
N VAL A 58 -2.01 -6.29 -6.22
CA VAL A 58 -2.15 -5.02 -5.52
C VAL A 58 -1.59 -5.19 -4.11
N VAL A 59 -0.72 -4.28 -3.68
CA VAL A 59 -0.30 -4.14 -2.28
C VAL A 59 -0.71 -2.76 -1.81
N ALA A 60 -1.59 -2.70 -0.81
CA ALA A 60 -2.19 -1.44 -0.36
C ALA A 60 -2.19 -1.31 1.16
N GLY A 61 -2.20 -0.08 1.66
CA GLY A 61 -2.43 0.23 3.07
C GLY A 61 -1.52 1.33 3.58
N ASP A 62 -1.38 1.39 4.91
CA ASP A 62 -0.55 2.36 5.60
C ASP A 62 0.89 1.84 5.71
N PHE A 63 1.79 2.43 4.94
CA PHE A 63 3.20 2.08 4.95
C PHE A 63 3.97 2.81 6.05
N ASN A 64 3.36 3.81 6.72
CA ASN A 64 4.02 4.67 7.69
C ASN A 64 5.36 5.22 7.18
N ASP A 65 5.49 5.40 5.87
CA ASP A 65 6.72 5.84 5.23
C ASP A 65 6.45 7.04 4.32
N TRP A 66 7.06 8.17 4.66
CA TRP A 66 7.06 9.39 3.83
C TRP A 66 8.31 9.51 2.96
N GLY A 67 9.14 8.46 2.90
CA GLY A 67 10.46 8.46 2.30
C GLY A 67 10.53 7.67 0.98
N LEU A 68 11.74 7.60 0.41
CA LEU A 68 11.96 6.85 -0.83
C LEU A 68 12.44 5.41 -0.60
N GLN A 69 12.78 5.04 0.64
CA GLN A 69 13.42 3.76 0.92
C GLN A 69 12.47 2.59 0.63
N ILE A 70 11.26 2.62 1.17
CA ILE A 70 10.28 1.56 0.96
C ILE A 70 9.84 1.51 -0.50
N LYS A 71 9.59 2.68 -1.13
CA LYS A 71 9.32 2.79 -2.57
C LYS A 71 10.40 2.09 -3.40
N ARG A 72 11.69 2.32 -3.11
CA ARG A 72 12.81 1.67 -3.82
C ARG A 72 12.85 0.15 -3.61
N MET A 73 12.61 -0.32 -2.38
CA MET A 73 12.56 -1.75 -2.08
C MET A 73 11.46 -2.46 -2.88
N LEU A 74 10.27 -1.86 -2.95
CA LEU A 74 9.14 -2.40 -3.71
C LEU A 74 9.36 -2.29 -5.22
N ALA A 75 9.92 -1.19 -5.71
CA ALA A 75 10.30 -1.03 -7.11
C ALA A 75 11.32 -2.09 -7.57
N GLY A 76 12.33 -2.39 -6.75
CA GLY A 76 13.27 -3.48 -7.00
C GLY A 76 12.63 -4.87 -7.05
N PHE A 77 11.38 -4.97 -6.59
CA PHE A 77 10.55 -6.18 -6.62
C PHE A 77 9.45 -6.14 -7.71
N GLY A 78 9.52 -5.16 -8.62
CA GLY A 78 8.58 -5.00 -9.73
C GLY A 78 7.22 -4.43 -9.33
N LEU A 79 7.11 -3.86 -8.12
CA LEU A 79 5.91 -3.17 -7.63
C LEU A 79 6.08 -1.65 -7.80
N TYR A 80 5.11 -1.01 -8.44
CA TYR A 80 5.14 0.43 -8.73
C TYR A 80 3.79 1.08 -8.41
N GLU A 81 3.79 2.40 -8.22
CA GLU A 81 2.60 3.19 -7.91
C GLU A 81 2.24 4.12 -9.08
N PHE A 82 1.13 4.84 -8.96
CA PHE A 82 0.80 5.92 -9.88
C PHE A 82 1.73 7.12 -9.61
N ASP A 83 2.63 7.45 -10.55
CA ASP A 83 3.71 8.42 -10.35
C ASP A 83 3.28 9.90 -10.48
N ASP A 84 2.11 10.19 -11.07
CA ASP A 84 1.76 11.56 -11.51
C ASP A 84 1.01 12.40 -10.45
N ALA A 85 0.79 11.88 -9.25
CA ALA A 85 0.09 12.63 -8.19
C ALA A 85 0.58 12.26 -6.79
N ARG A 86 1.01 13.26 -6.00
CA ARG A 86 1.14 13.11 -4.55
C ARG A 86 -0.24 13.06 -3.92
N ALA A 87 -0.48 12.06 -3.08
CA ALA A 87 -1.73 11.83 -2.40
C ALA A 87 -1.55 11.95 -0.89
N PHE A 88 -1.49 13.19 -0.38
CA PHE A 88 -1.38 13.41 1.06
C PHE A 88 -2.62 12.91 1.78
N THR A 89 -2.42 11.95 2.68
CA THR A 89 -3.47 11.28 3.45
C THR A 89 -3.44 11.67 4.92
N TYR A 90 -2.30 12.14 5.45
CA TYR A 90 -2.12 12.40 6.87
C TYR A 90 -1.52 13.80 7.17
N PRO A 91 -1.93 14.47 8.26
CA PRO A 91 -3.16 14.21 9.02
C PRO A 91 -4.40 14.66 8.23
N ALA A 92 -5.54 14.00 8.42
CA ALA A 92 -6.73 14.20 7.60
C ALA A 92 -7.29 15.64 7.64
N ARG A 93 -7.05 16.36 8.73
CA ARG A 93 -7.49 17.75 8.89
C ARG A 93 -6.67 18.75 8.08
N LEU A 94 -5.39 18.43 7.86
CA LEU A 94 -4.45 19.25 7.10
C LEU A 94 -3.44 18.28 6.46
N PRO A 95 -3.74 17.74 5.26
CA PRO A 95 -2.92 16.67 4.69
C PRO A 95 -1.56 17.20 4.23
N LEU A 96 -0.48 16.67 4.84
CA LEU A 96 0.91 17.10 4.63
C LEU A 96 1.83 15.95 4.24
N ALA A 97 1.48 14.72 4.62
CA ALA A 97 2.25 13.52 4.36
C ALA A 97 1.39 12.48 3.64
N GLN A 98 2.04 11.69 2.77
CA GLN A 98 1.47 10.49 2.19
C GLN A 98 2.08 9.32 2.96
N LEU A 99 1.25 8.63 3.73
CA LEU A 99 1.64 7.42 4.48
C LEU A 99 0.95 6.19 3.89
N ASP A 100 -0.22 6.40 3.27
CA ASP A 100 -0.98 5.38 2.57
C ASP A 100 -0.53 5.30 1.12
N HIS A 101 -0.29 4.08 0.63
CA HIS A 101 0.14 3.84 -0.74
C HIS A 101 -0.59 2.64 -1.34
N VAL A 102 -0.67 2.63 -2.67
CA VAL A 102 -1.12 1.47 -3.45
C VAL A 102 -0.07 1.17 -4.51
N TYR A 103 0.60 0.03 -4.36
CA TYR A 103 1.56 -0.51 -5.30
C TYR A 103 0.94 -1.64 -6.10
N VAL A 104 1.31 -1.76 -7.37
CA VAL A 104 0.79 -2.77 -8.27
C VAL A 104 1.86 -3.44 -9.10
N ARG A 105 1.52 -4.64 -9.59
CA ARG A 105 2.25 -5.41 -10.60
C ARG A 105 1.23 -6.08 -11.52
N GLY A 106 1.49 -6.13 -12.82
CA GLY A 106 0.58 -6.76 -13.78
C GLY A 106 -0.76 -6.03 -13.97
N LEU A 107 -0.81 -4.75 -13.58
CA LEU A 107 -1.94 -3.82 -13.67
C LEU A 107 -1.42 -2.47 -14.16
N THR A 108 -2.22 -1.72 -14.91
CA THR A 108 -1.87 -0.36 -15.33
C THR A 108 -2.55 0.67 -14.43
N PRO A 109 -1.82 1.44 -13.60
CA PRO A 109 -2.37 2.56 -12.84
C PRO A 109 -2.95 3.62 -13.77
N LEU A 110 -4.18 4.06 -13.48
CA LEU A 110 -4.89 5.08 -14.23
C LEU A 110 -5.01 6.39 -13.46
N GLY A 111 -5.09 6.32 -12.12
CA GLY A 111 -5.23 7.51 -11.30
C GLY A 111 -5.24 7.22 -9.81
N LEU A 112 -5.12 8.31 -9.06
CA LEU A 112 -5.11 8.34 -7.61
C LEU A 112 -5.92 9.53 -7.11
N HIS A 113 -6.83 9.30 -6.17
CA HIS A 113 -7.71 10.33 -5.62
C HIS A 113 -7.78 10.24 -4.10
N VAL A 114 -7.70 11.41 -3.44
CA VAL A 114 -7.92 11.55 -2.00
C VAL A 114 -9.15 12.41 -1.78
N PRO A 115 -10.29 11.82 -1.37
CA PRO A 115 -11.49 12.55 -1.01
C PRO A 115 -11.23 13.64 0.04
N ARG A 116 -11.84 14.80 -0.16
CA ARG A 116 -11.74 15.95 0.76
C ARG A 116 -13.10 16.25 1.40
N GLY A 117 -13.08 16.90 2.55
CA GLY A 117 -14.29 17.40 3.22
C GLY A 117 -14.39 17.01 4.69
N ARG A 118 -15.29 17.70 5.41
CA ARG A 118 -15.46 17.58 6.86
C ARG A 118 -16.04 16.23 7.33
N ILE A 119 -16.40 15.33 6.44
CA ILE A 119 -16.84 13.98 6.86
C ILE A 119 -15.63 13.08 7.10
N TRP A 120 -14.62 13.14 6.25
CA TRP A 120 -13.46 12.23 6.27
C TRP A 120 -12.58 12.42 7.51
N TRP A 121 -12.24 13.68 7.84
CA TRP A 121 -11.45 14.02 9.04
C TRP A 121 -12.17 13.73 10.39
N ARG A 122 -13.45 13.31 10.36
CA ARG A 122 -14.24 12.88 11.53
C ARG A 122 -14.27 11.36 11.64
N MET A 123 -14.04 10.66 10.53
CA MET A 123 -14.01 9.20 10.45
C MET A 123 -12.64 8.63 10.82
N SER A 124 -11.57 9.35 10.48
CA SER A 124 -10.19 8.92 10.72
C SER A 124 -9.24 10.13 10.76
N ASP A 125 -8.07 9.93 11.33
CA ASP A 125 -6.91 10.82 11.24
C ASP A 125 -6.14 10.65 9.92
N HIS A 126 -6.46 9.63 9.12
CA HIS A 126 -6.04 9.46 7.73
C HIS A 126 -7.21 9.71 6.76
N LEU A 127 -6.95 10.34 5.62
CA LEU A 127 -7.89 10.38 4.50
C LEU A 127 -7.83 9.08 3.71
N PRO A 128 -8.96 8.62 3.14
CA PRO A 128 -8.95 7.46 2.26
C PRO A 128 -8.15 7.74 0.98
N LEU A 129 -7.52 6.69 0.48
CA LEU A 129 -6.82 6.69 -0.80
C LEU A 129 -7.58 5.81 -1.79
N ILE A 130 -8.04 6.39 -2.89
CA ILE A 130 -8.73 5.68 -3.96
C ILE A 130 -7.79 5.58 -5.15
N ALA A 131 -7.51 4.37 -5.60
CA ALA A 131 -6.64 4.12 -6.74
C ALA A 131 -7.40 3.35 -7.83
N GLU A 132 -7.20 3.77 -9.08
CA GLU A 132 -7.85 3.18 -10.24
C GLU A 132 -6.81 2.48 -11.13
N PHE A 133 -7.16 1.30 -11.62
CA PHE A 133 -6.28 0.47 -12.43
C PHE A 133 -7.04 -0.16 -13.59
N ARG A 134 -6.33 -0.40 -14.70
CA ARG A 134 -6.76 -1.28 -15.76
C ARG A 134 -6.12 -2.66 -15.57
N LEU A 135 -6.95 -3.69 -15.68
CA LEU A 135 -6.55 -5.10 -15.70
C LEU A 135 -5.96 -5.49 -17.05
#